data_AF-A0A1G4RYN8-F1
#
_entry.id   AF-A0A1G4RYN8-F1
#
_cell.length_a   1.000
_cell.length_b   1.000
_cell.length_c   1.000
_cell.angle_alpha   90.00
_cell.angle_beta   90.00
_cell.angle_gamma   90.00
#
_symmetry.space_group_name_H-M   'P 1'
#
loop_
_entity.id
_entity.type
_entity.pdbx_description
1 polymer ?
#
loop_
_entity_poly.entity_id
_entity_poly.type
_entity_poly.pdbx_seq_one_letter_code
_entity_poly.pdbx_strand_id
1 'polypeptide(L)'
;MPQKAKAKTKVFFSLDAHHRLLISLGAAAITLFLSWARFSAPTVALVTWIAFGLCIIIMDWIIILTANPAEIRKIASIEDSSRTLIFLFVIVSSMMSLLAIVFLLLSTKNQSDAVVTARVLLAMASVIVSWWLVHTIFTLRYAHMYYTTDPDDDKKLKYLGGLEFPGDEKEPDYLDFVYFSFVVGMTFQVSDVEISARSIRRLAWLHGLISFAFNTAIVALSINVISGMISK
;
A
#
# COMPACT_ATOMS: atom_id res chain seq x y z
N MET A 1 1.30 4.58 37.11
CA MET A 1 1.74 3.59 36.09
C MET A 1 1.40 3.92 34.61
N PRO A 2 1.15 5.16 34.12
CA PRO A 2 0.87 5.40 32.68
C PRO A 2 2.12 5.71 31.82
N GLN A 3 3.29 5.93 32.42
CA GLN A 3 4.49 6.40 31.70
C GLN A 3 5.14 5.32 30.82
N LYS A 4 5.06 4.03 31.22
CA LYS A 4 5.64 2.91 30.45
C LYS A 4 4.87 2.58 29.18
N ALA A 5 3.55 2.82 29.15
CA ALA A 5 2.73 2.64 27.94
C ALA A 5 3.11 3.69 26.88
N LYS A 6 3.16 4.98 27.27
CA LYS A 6 3.60 6.08 26.40
C LYS A 6 5.02 5.92 25.85
N ALA A 7 5.92 5.28 26.62
CA ALA A 7 7.28 5.02 26.19
C ALA A 7 7.39 3.92 25.13
N LYS A 8 6.56 2.86 25.20
CA LYS A 8 6.52 1.81 24.16
C LYS A 8 5.94 2.31 22.84
N THR A 9 4.95 3.19 22.91
CA THR A 9 4.34 3.87 21.76
C THR A 9 5.40 4.68 20.98
N LYS A 10 6.28 5.40 21.69
CA LYS A 10 7.38 6.19 21.09
C LYS A 10 8.41 5.36 20.29
N VAL A 11 8.67 4.11 20.68
CA VAL A 11 9.66 3.24 20.00
C VAL A 11 9.09 2.66 18.71
N PHE A 12 7.78 2.42 18.65
CA PHE A 12 7.12 1.98 17.42
C PHE A 12 7.03 3.10 16.38
N PHE A 13 6.79 4.34 16.83
CA PHE A 13 6.76 5.52 15.96
C PHE A 13 8.12 5.99 15.44
N SER A 14 9.24 5.52 16.03
CA SER A 14 10.58 5.70 15.48
C SER A 14 10.98 4.60 14.48
N LEU A 15 10.09 3.65 14.16
CA LEU A 15 10.28 2.77 13.02
C LEU A 15 10.09 3.60 11.75
N ASP A 16 11.17 4.29 11.40
CA ASP A 16 11.33 4.99 10.14
C ASP A 16 10.92 4.06 8.97
N ALA A 17 10.46 4.62 7.85
CA ALA A 17 9.98 3.84 6.71
C ALA A 17 10.98 2.75 6.29
N HIS A 18 12.28 3.01 6.49
CA HIS A 18 13.39 2.06 6.33
C HIS A 18 13.29 0.82 7.21
N HIS A 19 12.99 0.95 8.50
CA HIS A 19 12.93 -0.20 9.39
C HIS A 19 11.79 -1.14 9.00
N ARG A 20 10.64 -0.57 8.63
CA ARG A 20 9.50 -1.35 8.12
C ARG A 20 9.88 -2.06 6.84
N LEU A 21 10.52 -1.35 5.90
CA LEU A 21 11.03 -1.97 4.68
C LEU A 21 12.02 -3.12 4.97
N LEU A 22 12.99 -2.90 5.87
CA LEU A 22 14.00 -3.90 6.22
C LEU A 22 13.39 -5.14 6.89
N ILE A 23 12.44 -4.95 7.80
CA ILE A 23 11.71 -6.06 8.44
C ILE A 23 10.92 -6.84 7.39
N SER A 24 10.23 -6.15 6.47
CA SER A 24 9.47 -6.78 5.39
C SER A 24 10.38 -7.51 4.40
N LEU A 25 11.56 -6.96 4.07
CA LEU A 25 12.59 -7.65 3.27
C LEU A 25 13.12 -8.90 3.99
N GLY A 26 13.31 -8.84 5.31
CA GLY A 26 13.68 -9.98 6.13
C GLY A 26 12.63 -11.09 6.09
N ALA A 27 11.35 -10.73 6.25
CA ALA A 27 10.23 -11.67 6.12
C ALA A 27 10.20 -12.30 4.71
N ALA A 28 10.38 -11.50 3.66
CA ALA A 28 10.45 -11.96 2.28
C ALA A 28 11.60 -12.94 2.06
N ALA A 29 12.80 -12.65 2.59
CA ALA A 29 13.98 -13.50 2.47
C ALA A 29 13.77 -14.85 3.18
N ILE A 30 13.16 -14.86 4.37
CA ILE A 30 12.82 -16.10 5.08
C ILE A 30 11.83 -16.92 4.25
N THR A 31 10.76 -16.30 3.75
CA THR A 31 9.77 -16.98 2.90
C THR A 31 10.39 -17.53 1.62
N LEU A 32 11.27 -16.77 0.97
CA LEU A 32 12.02 -17.19 -0.21
C LEU A 32 12.85 -18.44 0.10
N PHE A 33 13.68 -18.38 1.14
CA PHE A 33 14.55 -19.49 1.54
C PHE A 33 13.78 -20.78 1.82
N LEU A 34 12.64 -20.68 2.52
CA LEU A 34 11.81 -21.84 2.87
C LEU A 34 11.05 -22.44 1.67
N SER A 35 10.77 -21.64 0.63
CA SER A 35 9.92 -22.05 -0.49
C SER A 35 10.71 -22.40 -1.77
N TRP A 36 11.93 -21.88 -1.95
CA TRP A 36 12.71 -21.97 -3.19
C TRP A 36 12.91 -23.40 -3.71
N ALA A 37 13.14 -24.36 -2.81
CA ALA A 37 13.44 -25.75 -3.16
C ALA A 37 12.18 -26.60 -3.39
N ARG A 38 11.00 -26.08 -3.04
CA ARG A 38 9.75 -26.86 -2.96
C ARG A 38 8.74 -26.49 -4.04
N PHE A 39 8.83 -25.30 -4.60
CA PHE A 39 7.82 -24.76 -5.51
C PHE A 39 8.45 -24.17 -6.78
N SER A 40 7.64 -24.04 -7.84
CA SER A 40 8.06 -23.38 -9.07
C SER A 40 8.37 -21.90 -8.85
N ALA A 41 9.29 -21.34 -9.63
CA ALA A 41 9.73 -19.95 -9.50
C ALA A 41 8.57 -18.91 -9.44
N PRO A 42 7.50 -18.99 -10.26
CA PRO A 42 6.38 -18.04 -10.15
C PRO A 42 5.61 -18.15 -8.82
N THR A 43 5.45 -19.37 -8.29
CA THR A 43 4.82 -19.60 -6.98
C THR A 43 5.65 -19.02 -5.85
N VAL A 44 6.96 -19.28 -5.87
CA VAL A 44 7.92 -18.74 -4.91
C VAL A 44 7.87 -17.22 -4.92
N ALA A 45 7.91 -16.59 -6.11
CA ALA A 45 7.83 -15.14 -6.25
C ALA A 45 6.56 -14.55 -5.61
N LEU A 46 5.40 -15.14 -5.85
CA LEU A 46 4.13 -14.65 -5.30
C LEU A 46 4.02 -14.84 -3.79
N VAL A 47 4.44 -15.99 -3.25
CA VAL A 47 4.39 -16.24 -1.80
C VAL A 47 5.35 -15.32 -1.06
N THR A 48 6.56 -15.11 -1.59
CA THR A 48 7.53 -14.13 -1.07
C THR A 48 6.98 -12.70 -1.11
N TRP A 49 6.33 -12.33 -2.21
CA TRP A 49 5.69 -11.02 -2.36
C TRP A 49 4.54 -10.81 -1.38
N ILE A 50 3.67 -11.81 -1.20
CA ILE A 50 2.57 -11.75 -0.22
C ILE A 50 3.13 -11.57 1.20
N ALA A 51 4.19 -12.30 1.56
CA ALA A 51 4.83 -12.16 2.87
C ALA A 51 5.40 -10.75 3.09
N PHE A 52 6.10 -10.22 2.09
CA PHE A 52 6.58 -8.84 2.09
C PHE A 52 5.43 -7.84 2.28
N GLY A 53 4.41 -7.94 1.42
CA GLY A 53 3.28 -7.01 1.39
C GLY A 53 2.44 -7.03 2.65
N LEU A 54 2.11 -8.21 3.18
CA LEU A 54 1.37 -8.32 4.44
C LEU A 54 2.17 -7.77 5.62
N CYS A 55 3.48 -8.03 5.67
CA CYS A 55 4.33 -7.52 6.74
C CYS A 55 4.30 -5.98 6.78
N ILE A 56 4.48 -5.32 5.63
CA ILE A 56 4.47 -3.86 5.56
C ILE A 56 3.07 -3.29 5.84
N ILE A 57 2.01 -3.90 5.30
CA ILE A 57 0.61 -3.52 5.58
C ILE A 57 0.34 -3.55 7.08
N ILE A 58 0.67 -4.65 7.75
CA ILE A 58 0.41 -4.80 9.19
C ILE A 58 1.10 -3.70 9.98
N MET A 59 2.37 -3.41 9.69
CA MET A 59 3.10 -2.36 10.40
C MET A 59 2.54 -0.96 10.11
N ASP A 60 2.23 -0.66 8.84
CA ASP A 60 1.64 0.62 8.44
C ASP A 60 0.25 0.82 9.07
N TRP A 61 -0.57 -0.23 9.14
CA TRP A 61 -1.91 -0.16 9.75
C TRP A 61 -1.86 -0.02 11.27
N ILE A 62 -0.86 -0.61 11.94
CA ILE A 62 -0.64 -0.31 13.36
C ILE A 62 -0.34 1.18 13.55
N ILE A 63 0.47 1.80 12.68
CA ILE A 63 0.77 3.25 12.73
C ILE A 63 -0.49 4.06 12.45
N ILE A 64 -1.22 3.76 11.37
CA ILE A 64 -2.45 4.44 10.97
C ILE A 64 -3.47 4.46 12.10
N LEU A 65 -3.65 3.34 12.80
CA LEU A 65 -4.67 3.20 13.84
C LEU A 65 -4.23 3.72 15.22
N THR A 66 -2.95 4.01 15.43
CA THR A 66 -2.44 4.40 16.77
C THR A 66 -1.85 5.80 16.83
N ALA A 67 -1.51 6.41 15.70
CA ALA A 67 -0.91 7.74 15.67
C ALA A 67 -1.93 8.82 16.02
N ASN A 68 -1.57 9.73 16.92
CA ASN A 68 -2.37 10.94 17.14
C ASN A 68 -2.04 12.02 16.09
N PRO A 69 -2.92 13.00 15.82
CA PRO A 69 -2.69 14.05 14.81
C PRO A 69 -1.35 14.79 14.97
N ALA A 70 -0.91 15.05 16.20
CA ALA A 70 0.37 15.70 16.47
C ALA A 70 1.59 14.83 16.08
N GLU A 71 1.53 13.51 16.27
CA GLU A 71 2.53 12.55 15.81
C GLU A 71 2.51 12.43 14.29
N ILE A 72 1.33 12.42 13.67
CA ILE A 72 1.18 12.40 12.21
C ILE A 72 1.88 13.61 11.62
N ARG A 73 1.57 14.82 12.09
CA ARG A 73 2.24 16.06 11.68
C ARG A 73 3.76 15.90 11.73
N LYS A 74 4.29 15.41 12.85
CA LYS A 74 5.73 15.27 13.04
C LYS A 74 6.36 14.23 12.11
N ILE A 75 5.70 13.10 11.90
CA ILE A 75 6.21 12.01 11.06
C ILE A 75 6.09 12.36 9.56
N ALA A 76 5.01 13.07 9.22
CA ALA A 76 4.67 13.47 7.86
C ALA A 76 5.42 14.73 7.41
N SER A 77 5.88 15.61 8.31
CA SER A 77 6.64 16.81 7.92
C SER A 77 8.14 16.56 7.72
N ILE A 78 8.65 15.40 8.12
CA ILE A 78 10.06 15.04 7.93
C ILE A 78 10.26 14.67 6.46
N GLU A 79 10.90 15.59 5.72
CA GLU A 79 11.34 15.36 4.37
C GLU A 79 12.53 14.40 4.37
N ASP A 80 12.33 13.25 3.72
CA ASP A 80 13.39 12.29 3.49
C ASP A 80 13.24 11.77 2.05
N SER A 81 14.23 12.11 1.23
CA SER A 81 14.35 11.65 -0.17
C SER A 81 14.12 10.15 -0.32
N SER A 82 14.50 9.37 0.71
CA SER A 82 14.31 7.94 0.74
C SER A 82 12.83 7.53 0.74
N ARG A 83 11.92 8.31 1.32
CA ARG A 83 10.48 7.98 1.38
C ARG A 83 9.85 7.98 0.00
N THR A 84 10.30 8.89 -0.87
CA THR A 84 9.88 8.88 -2.28
C THR A 84 10.44 7.66 -3.01
N LEU A 85 11.68 7.26 -2.74
CA LEU A 85 12.26 6.05 -3.33
C LEU A 85 11.53 4.79 -2.86
N ILE A 86 11.22 4.67 -1.56
CA ILE A 86 10.46 3.55 -0.99
C ILE A 86 9.06 3.51 -1.59
N PHE A 87 8.38 4.67 -1.67
CA PHE A 87 7.08 4.78 -2.34
C PHE A 87 7.14 4.24 -3.78
N LEU A 88 8.08 4.74 -4.59
CA LEU A 88 8.23 4.31 -5.99
C LEU A 88 8.58 2.82 -6.08
N PHE A 89 9.49 2.34 -5.23
CA PHE A 89 9.88 0.93 -5.17
C PHE A 89 8.68 0.02 -4.90
N VAL A 90 7.85 0.36 -3.91
CA VAL A 90 6.67 -0.43 -3.56
C VAL A 90 5.64 -0.40 -4.69
N ILE A 91 5.37 0.76 -5.29
CA ILE A 91 4.44 0.87 -6.43
C ILE A 91 4.92 0.03 -7.62
N VAL A 92 6.19 0.16 -8.01
CA VAL A 92 6.76 -0.61 -9.12
C VAL A 92 6.73 -2.10 -8.82
N SER A 93 7.12 -2.52 -7.61
CA SER A 93 7.09 -3.93 -7.21
C SER A 93 5.66 -4.50 -7.23
N SER A 94 4.68 -3.72 -6.76
CA SER A 94 3.26 -4.08 -6.84
C SER A 94 2.78 -4.25 -8.28
N MET A 95 3.21 -3.39 -9.21
CA MET A 95 2.91 -3.54 -10.64
C MET A 95 3.60 -4.76 -11.25
N MET A 96 4.85 -5.04 -10.89
CA MET A 96 5.57 -6.23 -11.35
C MET A 96 4.89 -7.52 -10.86
N SER A 97 4.25 -7.51 -9.68
CA SER A 97 3.49 -8.67 -9.19
C SER A 97 2.33 -9.04 -10.12
N LEU A 98 1.69 -8.06 -10.79
CA LEU A 98 0.65 -8.32 -11.79
C LEU A 98 1.21 -9.07 -13.01
N LEU A 99 2.43 -8.74 -13.44
CA LEU A 99 3.10 -9.47 -14.51
C LEU A 99 3.43 -10.91 -14.09
N ALA A 100 3.91 -11.10 -12.86
CA ALA A 100 4.21 -12.43 -12.32
C ALA A 100 2.97 -13.35 -12.31
N ILE A 101 1.78 -12.77 -12.07
CA ILE A 101 0.50 -13.48 -12.15
C ILE A 101 0.23 -13.96 -13.58
N VAL A 102 0.42 -13.10 -14.59
CA VAL A 102 0.25 -13.50 -16.00
C VAL A 102 1.17 -14.69 -16.32
N PHE A 103 2.44 -14.64 -15.91
CA PHE A 103 3.36 -15.77 -16.11
C PHE A 103 2.95 -17.03 -15.36
N LEU A 104 2.47 -16.91 -14.12
CA LEU A 104 1.95 -18.03 -13.34
C LEU A 104 0.79 -18.71 -14.07
N LEU A 105 -0.16 -17.93 -14.60
CA LEU A 105 -1.33 -18.42 -15.31
C LEU A 105 -1.01 -18.97 -16.71
N LEU A 106 0.04 -18.52 -17.37
CA LEU A 106 0.52 -19.15 -18.61
C LEU A 106 1.22 -20.49 -18.35
N SER A 107 1.80 -20.65 -17.15
CA SER A 107 2.56 -21.83 -16.73
C SER A 107 1.70 -22.97 -16.15
N THR A 108 0.36 -22.84 -16.20
CA THR A 108 -0.59 -23.87 -15.72
C THR A 108 -1.06 -24.85 -16.80
N LYS A 109 -0.60 -24.70 -18.05
CA LYS A 109 -0.92 -25.64 -19.14
C LYS A 109 -0.51 -27.06 -18.73
N ASN A 110 -1.41 -28.04 -18.94
CA ASN A 110 -1.23 -29.46 -18.63
C ASN A 110 -1.06 -29.82 -17.13
N GLN A 111 -1.46 -28.95 -16.21
CA GLN A 111 -1.48 -29.27 -14.78
C GLN A 111 -2.85 -29.79 -14.34
N SER A 112 -2.87 -30.52 -13.22
CA SER A 112 -4.14 -30.95 -12.62
C SER A 112 -4.99 -29.77 -12.17
N ASP A 113 -6.30 -29.90 -12.24
CA ASP A 113 -7.24 -28.83 -11.90
C ASP A 113 -7.01 -28.27 -10.48
N ALA A 114 -6.65 -29.13 -9.52
CA ALA A 114 -6.35 -28.71 -8.16
C ALA A 114 -5.15 -27.75 -8.10
N VAL A 115 -4.10 -28.02 -8.88
CA VAL A 115 -2.91 -27.15 -8.97
C VAL A 115 -3.25 -25.85 -9.67
N VAL A 116 -4.08 -25.88 -10.71
CA VAL A 116 -4.56 -24.67 -11.40
C VAL A 116 -5.35 -23.80 -10.43
N THR A 117 -6.35 -24.36 -9.75
CA THR A 117 -7.17 -23.63 -8.76
C THR A 117 -6.30 -23.01 -7.66
N ALA A 118 -5.35 -23.76 -7.08
CA ALA A 118 -4.46 -23.24 -6.05
C ALA A 118 -3.61 -22.06 -6.53
N ARG A 119 -3.09 -22.13 -7.77
CA ARG A 119 -2.32 -21.03 -8.38
C ARG A 119 -3.17 -19.80 -8.65
N VAL A 120 -4.40 -19.98 -9.12
CA VAL A 120 -5.33 -18.85 -9.34
C VAL A 120 -5.69 -18.18 -8.00
N LEU A 121 -5.97 -18.95 -6.95
CA LEU A 121 -6.22 -18.40 -5.61
C LEU A 121 -5.01 -17.63 -5.07
N LEU A 122 -3.79 -18.16 -5.26
CA LEU A 122 -2.55 -17.49 -4.89
C LEU A 122 -2.36 -16.18 -5.65
N ALA A 123 -2.63 -16.18 -6.96
CA ALA A 123 -2.59 -14.98 -7.79
C ALA A 123 -3.59 -13.93 -7.29
N MET A 124 -4.82 -14.32 -7.03
CA MET A 124 -5.86 -13.43 -6.51
C MET A 124 -5.47 -12.85 -5.13
N ALA A 125 -4.94 -13.66 -4.23
CA ALA A 125 -4.41 -13.18 -2.94
C ALA A 125 -3.28 -12.17 -3.13
N SER A 126 -2.36 -12.42 -4.06
CA SER A 126 -1.27 -11.50 -4.40
C SER A 126 -1.79 -10.15 -4.93
N VAL A 127 -2.82 -10.16 -5.79
CA VAL A 127 -3.43 -8.91 -6.28
C VAL A 127 -4.08 -8.14 -5.14
N ILE A 128 -4.85 -8.80 -4.29
CA ILE A 128 -5.54 -8.15 -3.16
C ILE A 128 -4.52 -7.51 -2.20
N VAL A 129 -3.44 -8.23 -1.86
CA VAL A 129 -2.36 -7.70 -1.02
C VAL A 129 -1.70 -6.49 -1.69
N SER A 130 -1.44 -6.56 -2.99
CA SER A 130 -0.81 -5.46 -3.73
C SER A 130 -1.72 -4.23 -3.80
N TRP A 131 -3.02 -4.43 -4.07
CA TRP A 131 -4.03 -3.38 -4.09
C TRP A 131 -4.12 -2.68 -2.73
N TRP A 132 -4.22 -3.45 -1.65
CA TRP A 132 -4.29 -2.92 -0.29
C TRP A 132 -3.02 -2.16 0.10
N LEU A 133 -1.85 -2.69 -0.25
CA LEU A 133 -0.56 -2.06 -0.01
C LEU A 133 -0.44 -0.73 -0.75
N VAL A 134 -0.81 -0.71 -2.03
CA VAL A 134 -0.74 0.50 -2.86
C VAL A 134 -1.58 1.61 -2.23
N HIS A 135 -2.83 1.35 -1.87
CA HIS A 135 -3.69 2.36 -1.24
C HIS A 135 -3.20 2.78 0.15
N THR A 136 -2.63 1.86 0.93
CA THR A 136 -1.98 2.17 2.21
C THR A 136 -0.79 3.12 2.03
N ILE A 137 0.04 2.89 1.02
CA ILE A 137 1.23 3.71 0.75
C ILE A 137 0.84 5.08 0.17
N PHE A 138 -0.22 5.14 -0.64
CA PHE A 138 -0.81 6.41 -1.08
C PHE A 138 -1.40 7.22 0.08
N THR A 139 -2.05 6.58 1.06
CA THR A 139 -2.51 7.24 2.30
C THR A 139 -1.36 7.99 2.97
N LEU A 140 -0.25 7.29 3.23
CA LEU A 140 0.92 7.88 3.89
C LEU A 140 1.54 8.99 3.04
N ARG A 141 1.50 8.85 1.71
CA ARG A 141 2.00 9.87 0.77
C ARG A 141 1.13 11.13 0.77
N TYR A 142 -0.19 11.01 0.80
CA TYR A 142 -1.10 12.16 0.89
C TYR A 142 -0.92 12.89 2.22
N ALA A 143 -0.82 12.15 3.34
CA ALA A 143 -0.53 12.75 4.64
C ALA A 143 0.80 13.51 4.64
N HIS A 144 1.85 12.94 4.06
CA HIS A 144 3.15 13.61 3.89
C HIS A 144 3.03 14.90 3.09
N MET A 145 2.36 14.87 1.94
CA MET A 145 2.19 16.07 1.11
C MET A 145 1.33 17.14 1.80
N TYR A 146 0.30 16.74 2.54
CA TYR A 146 -0.57 17.65 3.27
C TYR A 146 0.18 18.38 4.39
N TYR A 147 0.96 17.65 5.19
CA TYR A 147 1.68 18.17 6.35
C TYR A 147 3.09 18.71 6.07
N THR A 148 3.55 18.65 4.81
CA THR A 148 4.79 19.32 4.40
C THR A 148 4.64 20.83 4.56
N THR A 149 5.67 21.51 5.06
CA THR A 149 5.67 22.97 5.25
C THR A 149 6.32 23.67 4.06
N ASP A 150 5.82 24.85 3.71
CA ASP A 150 6.42 25.69 2.67
C ASP A 150 7.82 26.17 3.10
N PRO A 151 8.90 25.89 2.33
CA PRO A 151 10.24 26.38 2.62
C PRO A 151 10.36 27.91 2.65
N ASP A 152 9.50 28.62 1.90
CA ASP A 152 9.56 30.07 1.72
C ASP A 152 8.72 30.84 2.75
N ASP A 153 7.97 30.14 3.63
CA ASP A 153 7.23 30.76 4.73
C ASP A 153 8.11 30.82 5.99
N ASP A 154 8.62 32.02 6.29
CA ASP A 154 9.47 32.35 7.44
C ASP A 154 8.89 31.88 8.79
N LYS A 155 7.58 31.62 8.86
CA LYS A 155 6.92 31.14 10.08
C LYS A 155 6.99 29.63 10.27
N LYS A 156 7.39 28.80 9.29
CA LYS A 156 7.41 27.30 9.35
C LYS A 156 6.15 26.64 9.96
N LEU A 157 5.05 27.39 10.08
CA LEU A 157 3.87 26.98 10.85
C LEU A 157 2.69 26.64 9.95
N LYS A 158 2.74 27.01 8.66
CA LYS A 158 1.70 26.76 7.68
C LYS A 158 2.07 25.56 6.80
N TYR A 159 1.23 24.54 6.81
CA TYR A 159 1.38 23.41 5.90
C TYR A 159 0.92 23.78 4.49
N LEU A 160 1.43 23.06 3.50
CA LEU A 160 0.99 23.16 2.12
C LEU A 160 -0.49 22.78 1.97
N GLY A 161 -0.98 21.84 2.78
CA GLY A 161 -2.35 21.34 2.72
C GLY A 161 -2.65 20.72 1.35
N GLY A 162 -3.73 21.14 0.72
CA GLY A 162 -4.05 20.75 -0.66
C GLY A 162 -5.08 19.63 -0.82
N LEU A 163 -5.58 19.10 0.30
CA LEU A 163 -6.80 18.33 0.42
C LEU A 163 -7.74 19.08 1.37
N GLU A 164 -8.98 19.30 0.95
CA GLU A 164 -9.98 20.03 1.72
C GLU A 164 -11.00 19.03 2.24
N PHE A 165 -10.86 18.68 3.52
CA PHE A 165 -11.73 17.75 4.20
C PHE A 165 -13.03 18.46 4.64
N PRO A 166 -14.19 17.79 4.54
CA PRO A 166 -15.46 18.36 4.98
C PRO A 166 -15.45 18.84 6.43
N GLY A 167 -16.24 19.88 6.72
CA GLY A 167 -16.36 20.42 8.08
C GLY A 167 -15.21 21.32 8.52
N ASP A 168 -14.43 21.86 7.58
CA ASP A 168 -13.25 22.69 7.83
C ASP A 168 -12.20 21.99 8.73
N GLU A 169 -12.03 20.68 8.57
CA GLU A 169 -11.03 19.91 9.33
C GLU A 169 -9.60 20.36 8.98
N LYS A 170 -8.86 20.78 10.01
CA LYS A 170 -7.52 21.39 9.88
C LYS A 170 -6.39 20.48 10.37
N GLU A 171 -6.74 19.42 11.09
CA GLU A 171 -5.81 18.44 11.62
C GLU A 171 -6.25 17.01 11.27
N PRO A 172 -6.46 16.70 9.97
CA PRO A 172 -6.92 15.38 9.53
C PRO A 172 -5.96 14.26 9.99
N ASP A 173 -6.52 13.18 10.50
CA ASP A 173 -5.74 12.03 10.92
C ASP A 173 -5.46 11.06 9.76
N TYR A 174 -4.78 9.94 10.02
CA TYR A 174 -4.49 8.98 8.96
C TYR A 174 -5.75 8.33 8.38
N LEU A 175 -6.83 8.21 9.14
CA LEU A 175 -8.08 7.63 8.66
C LEU A 175 -8.78 8.55 7.65
N ASP A 176 -8.64 9.86 7.78
CA ASP A 176 -9.10 10.81 6.77
C ASP A 176 -8.35 10.60 5.43
N PHE A 177 -7.02 10.41 5.49
CA PHE A 177 -6.23 10.07 4.30
C PHE A 177 -6.50 8.65 3.78
N VAL A 178 -6.80 7.68 4.66
CA VAL A 178 -7.24 6.33 4.26
C VAL A 178 -8.53 6.43 3.48
N TYR A 179 -9.49 7.18 3.99
CA TYR A 179 -10.77 7.41 3.33
C TYR A 179 -10.54 7.97 1.93
N PHE A 180 -9.78 9.07 1.80
CA PHE A 180 -9.45 9.64 0.49
C PHE A 180 -8.75 8.64 -0.45
N SER A 181 -7.70 7.97 0.05
CA SER A 181 -6.89 7.04 -0.76
C SER A 181 -7.69 5.83 -1.22
N PHE A 182 -8.42 5.18 -0.32
CA PHE A 182 -9.20 3.97 -0.64
C PHE A 182 -10.42 4.29 -1.49
N VAL A 183 -11.06 5.47 -1.34
CA VAL A 183 -12.14 5.88 -2.26
C VAL A 183 -11.62 6.03 -3.69
N VAL A 184 -10.44 6.66 -3.89
CA VAL A 184 -9.79 6.69 -5.21
C VAL A 184 -9.49 5.28 -5.72
N GLY A 185 -9.09 4.37 -4.82
CA GLY A 185 -8.85 2.95 -5.12
C GLY A 185 -10.10 2.17 -5.56
N MET A 186 -11.21 2.34 -4.85
CA MET A 186 -12.42 1.56 -5.01
C MET A 186 -13.30 2.07 -6.16
N THR A 187 -13.46 3.38 -6.32
CA THR A 187 -14.51 3.96 -7.17
C THR A 187 -14.02 5.00 -8.16
N PHE A 188 -12.71 5.21 -8.29
CA PHE A 188 -12.12 6.20 -9.21
C PHE A 188 -12.63 7.64 -8.99
N GLN A 189 -13.11 7.93 -7.78
CA GLN A 189 -13.49 9.24 -7.21
C GLN A 189 -15.01 9.47 -7.05
N VAL A 190 -15.48 9.33 -5.79
CA VAL A 190 -16.63 10.03 -5.20
C VAL A 190 -16.26 10.36 -3.75
N SER A 191 -15.16 11.08 -3.53
CA SER A 191 -14.85 11.63 -2.20
C SER A 191 -15.42 13.04 -2.09
N ASP A 192 -15.97 13.37 -0.93
CA ASP A 192 -16.31 14.73 -0.48
C ASP A 192 -15.07 15.56 -0.09
N VAL A 193 -13.88 14.99 -0.26
CA VAL A 193 -12.59 15.68 -0.13
C VAL A 193 -12.20 16.33 -1.45
N GLU A 194 -12.02 17.65 -1.47
CA GLU A 194 -11.60 18.40 -2.66
C GLU A 194 -10.07 18.52 -2.74
N ILE A 195 -9.51 18.55 -3.96
CA ILE A 195 -8.06 18.66 -4.18
C ILE A 195 -7.69 20.07 -4.66
N SER A 196 -7.28 20.94 -3.75
CA SER A 196 -6.88 22.31 -4.07
C SER A 196 -5.45 22.43 -4.61
N ALA A 197 -4.51 21.57 -4.18
CA ALA A 197 -3.13 21.63 -4.64
C ALA A 197 -2.88 20.95 -6.00
N ARG A 198 -2.15 21.63 -6.90
CA ARG A 198 -1.77 21.11 -8.23
C ARG A 198 -0.91 19.84 -8.15
N SER A 199 0.00 19.76 -7.20
CA SER A 199 0.88 18.61 -6.99
C SER A 199 0.08 17.36 -6.56
N ILE A 200 -0.88 17.52 -5.65
CA ILE A 200 -1.76 16.44 -5.20
C ILE A 200 -2.68 15.98 -6.33
N ARG A 201 -3.20 16.89 -7.18
CA ARG A 201 -3.99 16.49 -8.36
C ARG A 201 -3.22 15.58 -9.32
N ARG A 202 -1.93 15.86 -9.56
CA ARG A 202 -1.08 15.00 -10.40
C ARG A 202 -0.84 13.62 -9.76
N LEU A 203 -0.69 13.58 -8.44
CA LEU A 203 -0.57 12.32 -7.70
C LEU A 203 -1.87 11.52 -7.74
N ALA A 204 -3.02 12.17 -7.55
CA ALA A 204 -4.34 11.55 -7.63
C ALA A 204 -4.64 10.99 -9.02
N TRP A 205 -4.23 11.68 -10.09
CA TRP A 205 -4.30 11.15 -11.45
C TRP A 205 -3.52 9.84 -11.61
N LEU A 206 -2.26 9.81 -11.13
CA LEU A 206 -1.45 8.59 -11.16
C LEU A 206 -2.08 7.48 -10.30
N HIS A 207 -2.58 7.83 -9.13
CA HIS A 207 -3.26 6.91 -8.22
C HIS A 207 -4.45 6.25 -8.91
N GLY A 208 -5.34 7.04 -9.52
CA GLY A 208 -6.51 6.55 -10.26
C GLY A 208 -6.14 5.62 -11.41
N LEU A 209 -5.08 5.93 -12.17
CA LEU A 209 -4.61 5.05 -13.25
C LEU A 209 -4.13 3.69 -12.72
N ILE A 210 -3.39 3.68 -11.61
CA ILE A 210 -2.93 2.45 -10.95
C ILE A 210 -4.12 1.67 -10.39
N SER A 211 -5.08 2.34 -9.73
CA SER A 211 -6.32 1.74 -9.23
C SER A 211 -7.09 1.05 -10.36
N PHE A 212 -7.17 1.68 -11.54
CA PHE A 212 -7.88 1.11 -12.69
C PHE A 212 -7.25 -0.19 -13.17
N ALA A 213 -5.92 -0.25 -13.24
CA ALA A 213 -5.20 -1.47 -13.60
C ALA A 213 -5.47 -2.61 -12.60
N PHE A 214 -5.44 -2.32 -11.29
CA PHE A 214 -5.75 -3.33 -10.27
C PHE A 214 -7.21 -3.80 -10.35
N ASN A 215 -8.17 -2.88 -10.42
CA ASN A 215 -9.59 -3.26 -10.47
C ASN A 215 -9.88 -4.13 -11.70
N THR A 216 -9.26 -3.81 -12.83
CA THR A 216 -9.32 -4.64 -14.04
C THR A 216 -8.73 -6.03 -13.82
N ALA A 217 -7.55 -6.12 -13.18
CA ALA A 217 -6.92 -7.40 -12.86
C ALA A 217 -7.74 -8.24 -11.88
N ILE A 218 -8.31 -7.62 -10.84
CA ILE A 218 -9.19 -8.29 -9.86
C ILE A 218 -10.39 -8.90 -10.58
N VAL A 219 -11.11 -8.10 -11.38
CA VAL A 219 -12.28 -8.58 -12.13
C VAL A 219 -11.91 -9.72 -13.09
N ALA A 220 -10.84 -9.57 -13.87
CA ALA A 220 -10.40 -10.60 -14.80
C ALA A 220 -10.04 -11.92 -14.10
N LEU A 221 -9.34 -11.85 -12.95
CA LEU A 221 -9.01 -13.03 -12.15
C LEU A 221 -10.25 -13.67 -11.52
N SER A 222 -11.19 -12.87 -11.00
CA SER A 222 -12.44 -13.38 -10.46
C SER A 222 -13.26 -14.14 -11.50
N ILE A 223 -13.35 -13.62 -12.73
CA ILE A 223 -14.02 -14.30 -13.85
C ILE A 223 -13.34 -15.64 -14.15
N ASN A 224 -11.99 -15.68 -14.20
CA ASN A 224 -11.25 -16.92 -14.43
C ASN A 224 -11.48 -17.96 -13.33
N VAL A 225 -11.54 -17.53 -12.05
CA VAL A 225 -11.87 -18.43 -10.92
C VAL A 225 -13.26 -19.03 -11.11
N ILE A 226 -14.26 -18.18 -11.32
CA ILE A 226 -15.66 -18.60 -11.42
C ILE A 226 -15.85 -19.51 -12.63
N SER A 227 -15.30 -19.15 -13.79
CA SER A 227 -15.36 -19.96 -15.00
C SER A 227 -14.70 -21.33 -14.79
N GLY A 228 -13.54 -21.39 -14.14
CA GLY A 228 -12.87 -22.65 -13.82
C GLY A 228 -13.59 -23.51 -12.78
N MET A 229 -14.45 -22.92 -11.94
CA MET A 229 -15.30 -23.66 -10.99
C MET A 229 -16.59 -24.17 -11.63
N ILE A 230 -17.21 -23.39 -12.53
CA ILE A 230 -18.47 -23.75 -13.21
C ILE A 230 -18.23 -24.71 -14.39
N SER A 231 -17.06 -24.65 -15.03
CA SER A 231 -16.70 -25.56 -16.12
C SER A 231 -16.36 -27.00 -15.64
N LYS A 232 -16.51 -27.28 -14.35
CA LYS A 232 -16.43 -28.63 -13.75
C LYS A 232 -17.83 -29.16 -13.50
#